data_AF-A0A9J6GCW0-F1
#
_entry.id   AF-A0A9J6GCW0-F1
#
_cell.length_a   1.000
_cell.length_b   1.000
_cell.length_c   1.000
_cell.angle_alpha   90.00
_cell.angle_beta   90.00
_cell.angle_gamma   90.00
#
_symmetry.space_group_name_H-M   'P 1'
#
loop_
_entity.id
_entity.type
_entity.pdbx_description
1 polymer ?
#
loop_
_entity_poly.entity_id
_entity_poly.type
_entity_poly.pdbx_seq_one_letter_code
_entity_poly.pdbx_strand_id
1 'polypeptide(L)'
;MCGLFLEPAFFLVHRRIEHARLHEKHRGHEKMHAYMLLILLTSVVVAQVVLVQWKKRHFRSYQRVSMVGMWLIPLGISVHSHWWRFVFVWSIFTLCTLVVVSWALQKPIAGTTPRWVYKWFYVVHMQSYALGVAGYIVVMLTLLGVNLVFRAKPQTWMDVGLLLLFYGLYYGLLGRDISEIITDRMACTIGYYTTTGVPVRQLETNVCAVCGNKIHVLDNEEAIVEKTFKLPCGHMYPWVNGQLCRSALPYRS
;
A
#
# COMPACT_ATOMS: atom_id res chain seq x y z
N MET A 1 9.65 -15.97 -73.63
CA MET A 1 9.26 -15.22 -72.41
C MET A 1 8.69 -16.24 -71.43
N CYS A 2 9.56 -16.91 -70.66
CA CYS A 2 9.20 -18.04 -69.81
C CYS A 2 9.70 -17.74 -68.40
N GLY A 3 8.88 -17.96 -67.37
CA GLY A 3 9.33 -17.93 -65.98
C GLY A 3 8.57 -17.02 -65.01
N LEU A 4 7.28 -16.77 -65.21
CA LEU A 4 6.41 -16.13 -64.23
C LEU A 4 5.66 -17.20 -63.40
N PHE A 5 6.40 -18.15 -62.78
CA PHE A 5 5.81 -19.16 -61.88
C PHE A 5 6.88 -19.87 -61.00
N LEU A 6 7.64 -19.10 -60.23
CA LEU A 6 8.39 -19.56 -59.05
C LEU A 6 8.19 -18.46 -57.99
N GLU A 7 7.73 -18.66 -56.76
CA GLU A 7 7.38 -19.87 -56.01
C GLU A 7 6.87 -19.35 -54.63
N PRO A 8 5.57 -19.43 -54.28
CA PRO A 8 5.13 -19.22 -52.89
C PRO A 8 5.80 -20.24 -51.96
N ALA A 9 6.24 -21.40 -52.47
CA ALA A 9 6.99 -22.38 -51.69
C ALA A 9 8.45 -21.94 -51.44
N PHE A 10 9.15 -21.28 -52.37
CA PHE A 10 10.49 -20.72 -52.15
C PHE A 10 10.50 -19.67 -51.03
N PHE A 11 9.51 -18.77 -50.98
CA PHE A 11 9.38 -17.80 -49.90
C PHE A 11 9.03 -18.45 -48.55
N LEU A 12 8.16 -19.49 -48.55
CA LEU A 12 7.87 -20.30 -47.37
C LEU A 12 9.07 -21.11 -46.89
N VAL A 13 9.85 -21.68 -47.80
CA VAL A 13 11.08 -22.44 -47.52
C VAL A 13 12.15 -21.49 -46.96
N HIS A 14 12.31 -20.30 -47.54
CA HIS A 14 13.23 -19.30 -47.02
C HIS A 14 12.85 -18.83 -45.62
N ARG A 15 11.57 -18.51 -45.35
CA ARG A 15 11.08 -18.23 -43.98
C ARG A 15 11.30 -19.39 -43.03
N ARG A 16 11.07 -20.64 -43.45
CA ARG A 16 11.32 -21.83 -42.61
C ARG A 16 12.79 -22.00 -42.28
N ILE A 17 13.68 -21.70 -43.23
CA ILE A 17 15.13 -21.72 -43.03
C ILE A 17 15.57 -20.58 -42.09
N GLU A 18 15.00 -19.38 -42.22
CA GLU A 18 15.26 -18.26 -41.30
C GLU A 18 14.71 -18.51 -39.90
N HIS A 19 13.49 -19.04 -39.78
CA HIS A 19 12.91 -19.49 -38.50
C HIS A 19 13.76 -20.61 -37.88
N ALA A 20 14.20 -21.59 -38.67
CA ALA A 20 15.07 -22.66 -38.19
C ALA A 20 16.43 -22.10 -37.70
N ARG A 21 17.04 -21.15 -38.42
CA ARG A 21 18.27 -20.47 -38.01
C ARG A 21 18.09 -19.59 -36.76
N LEU A 22 16.94 -18.93 -36.61
CA LEU A 22 16.57 -18.20 -35.39
C LEU A 22 16.44 -19.17 -34.22
N HIS A 23 15.70 -20.27 -34.38
CA HIS A 23 15.57 -21.32 -33.36
C HIS A 23 16.91 -21.99 -33.02
N GLU A 24 17.81 -22.15 -33.99
CA GLU A 24 19.13 -22.73 -33.76
C GLU A 24 20.06 -21.78 -32.99
N LYS A 25 20.02 -20.47 -33.29
CA LYS A 25 20.67 -19.43 -32.48
C LYS A 25 20.07 -19.30 -31.08
N HIS A 26 18.77 -19.56 -30.91
CA HIS A 26 18.09 -19.52 -29.62
C HIS A 26 18.20 -20.84 -28.84
N ARG A 27 18.56 -21.98 -29.47
CA ARG A 27 18.61 -23.30 -28.82
C ARG A 27 19.61 -23.38 -27.65
N GLY A 28 20.70 -22.61 -27.71
CA GLY A 28 21.66 -22.46 -26.60
C GLY A 28 21.22 -21.43 -25.55
N HIS A 29 20.50 -20.39 -25.99
CA HIS A 29 20.00 -19.31 -25.15
C HIS A 29 18.74 -19.70 -24.35
N GLU A 30 17.90 -20.58 -24.90
CA GLU A 30 16.69 -21.13 -24.25
C GLU A 30 17.05 -21.99 -23.04
N LYS A 31 18.14 -22.77 -23.11
CA LYS A 31 18.62 -23.53 -21.96
C LYS A 31 19.08 -22.58 -20.84
N MET A 32 19.84 -21.54 -21.16
CA MET A 32 20.28 -20.55 -20.16
C MET A 32 19.10 -19.75 -19.58
N HIS A 33 18.14 -19.34 -20.41
CA HIS A 33 16.91 -18.70 -19.94
C HIS A 33 16.08 -19.62 -19.06
N ALA A 34 15.98 -20.91 -19.40
CA ALA A 34 15.28 -21.90 -18.59
C ALA A 34 15.95 -22.08 -17.22
N TYR A 35 17.29 -22.12 -17.14
CA TYR A 35 17.99 -22.18 -15.86
C TYR A 35 17.78 -20.91 -15.01
N MET A 36 17.86 -19.71 -15.61
CA MET A 36 17.59 -18.45 -14.90
C MET A 36 16.15 -18.40 -14.37
N LEU A 37 15.17 -18.80 -15.20
CA LEU A 37 13.76 -18.86 -14.80
C LEU A 37 13.51 -19.91 -13.71
N LEU A 38 14.14 -21.08 -13.79
CA LEU A 38 13.95 -22.16 -12.81
C LEU A 38 14.54 -21.77 -11.45
N ILE A 39 15.72 -21.16 -11.43
CA ILE A 39 16.33 -20.64 -10.19
C ILE A 39 15.46 -19.53 -9.60
N LEU A 40 14.99 -18.58 -10.42
CA LEU A 40 14.12 -17.50 -9.98
C LEU A 40 12.78 -18.02 -9.45
N LEU A 41 12.16 -18.99 -10.13
CA LEU A 41 10.90 -19.59 -9.69
C LEU A 41 11.08 -20.33 -8.36
N THR A 42 12.15 -21.11 -8.25
CA THR A 42 12.47 -21.86 -7.03
C THR A 42 12.75 -20.89 -5.87
N SER A 43 13.54 -19.85 -6.09
CA SER A 43 13.86 -18.87 -5.05
C SER A 43 12.62 -18.08 -4.62
N VAL A 44 11.72 -17.73 -5.55
CA VAL A 44 10.44 -17.07 -5.22
C VAL A 44 9.54 -17.98 -4.38
N VAL A 45 9.40 -19.26 -4.76
CA VAL A 45 8.59 -20.23 -3.99
C VAL A 45 9.16 -20.41 -2.59
N VAL A 46 10.48 -20.60 -2.47
CA VAL A 46 11.15 -20.73 -1.17
C VAL A 46 10.95 -19.48 -0.32
N ALA A 47 11.15 -18.29 -0.90
CA ALA A 47 10.93 -17.02 -0.20
C ALA A 47 9.48 -16.88 0.29
N GLN A 48 8.49 -17.23 -0.54
CA GLN A 48 7.08 -17.21 -0.13
C GLN A 48 6.79 -18.16 1.04
N VAL A 49 7.31 -19.39 0.99
CA VAL A 49 7.13 -20.37 2.09
C VAL A 49 7.77 -19.86 3.38
N VAL A 50 8.99 -19.31 3.30
CA VAL A 50 9.69 -18.73 4.45
C VAL A 50 8.91 -17.56 5.03
N LEU A 51 8.41 -16.63 4.20
CA LEU A 51 7.61 -15.49 4.66
C LEU A 51 6.31 -15.93 5.35
N VAL A 52 5.61 -16.93 4.79
CA VAL A 52 4.36 -17.44 5.38
C VAL A 52 4.62 -18.16 6.71
N GLN A 53 5.64 -19.00 6.77
CA GLN A 53 6.06 -19.67 8.01
C GLN A 53 6.49 -18.65 9.08
N TRP A 54 7.25 -17.63 8.68
CA TRP A 54 7.72 -16.59 9.58
C TRP A 54 6.57 -15.74 10.12
N LYS A 55 5.60 -15.38 9.27
CA LYS A 55 4.38 -14.68 9.68
C LYS A 55 3.58 -15.49 10.71
N LYS A 56 3.48 -16.81 10.55
CA LYS A 56 2.78 -17.71 11.49
C LYS A 56 3.52 -17.87 12.82
N ARG A 57 4.84 -18.03 12.81
CA ARG A 57 5.64 -18.28 14.03
C ARG A 57 5.89 -17.00 14.84
N HIS A 58 6.20 -15.89 14.18
CA HIS A 58 6.62 -14.65 14.82
C HIS A 58 6.00 -13.41 14.18
N PHE A 59 4.67 -13.27 14.28
CA PHE A 59 3.92 -12.14 13.73
C PHE A 59 4.49 -10.77 14.12
N ARG A 60 4.89 -10.56 15.38
CA ARG A 60 5.47 -9.29 15.85
C ARG A 60 6.83 -8.96 15.21
N SER A 61 7.65 -9.96 14.90
CA SER A 61 8.94 -9.72 14.24
C SER A 61 8.75 -9.53 12.74
N TYR A 62 7.87 -10.32 12.12
CA TYR A 62 7.48 -10.15 10.73
C TYR A 62 6.93 -8.74 10.45
N GLN A 63 6.00 -8.25 11.27
CA GLN A 63 5.41 -6.93 11.12
C GLN A 63 6.46 -5.81 11.26
N ARG A 64 7.37 -5.89 12.24
CA ARG A 64 8.46 -4.90 12.39
C ARG A 64 9.43 -4.91 11.22
N VAL A 65 9.88 -6.09 10.78
CA VAL A 65 10.83 -6.19 9.66
C VAL A 65 10.18 -5.80 8.34
N SER A 66 8.92 -6.17 8.09
CA SER A 66 8.21 -5.77 6.88
C SER A 66 8.01 -4.25 6.82
N MET A 67 7.67 -3.61 7.94
CA MET A 67 7.55 -2.16 8.04
C MET A 67 8.88 -1.46 7.76
N VAL A 68 9.95 -1.91 8.40
CA VAL A 68 11.30 -1.35 8.21
C VAL A 68 11.81 -1.64 6.80
N GLY A 69 11.57 -2.83 6.26
CA GLY A 69 11.96 -3.24 4.93
C GLY A 69 11.29 -2.38 3.85
N MET A 70 9.96 -2.23 3.91
CA MET A 70 9.23 -1.38 2.97
C MET A 70 9.68 0.08 3.04
N TRP A 71 10.09 0.56 4.23
CA TRP A 71 10.52 1.93 4.44
C TRP A 71 11.97 2.21 4.01
N LEU A 72 12.89 1.25 4.24
CA LEU A 72 14.32 1.39 3.97
C LEU A 72 14.72 1.03 2.53
N ILE A 73 14.06 0.05 1.90
CA ILE A 73 14.44 -0.42 0.55
C ILE A 73 14.41 0.73 -0.48
N PRO A 74 13.32 1.52 -0.59
CA PRO A 74 13.27 2.62 -1.55
C PRO A 74 14.26 3.74 -1.21
N LEU A 75 14.56 3.93 0.07
CA LEU A 75 15.55 4.92 0.51
C LEU A 75 16.97 4.50 0.14
N GLY A 76 17.34 3.24 0.37
CA GLY A 76 18.67 2.73 0.02
C GLY A 76 18.97 2.89 -1.48
N ILE A 77 17.99 2.56 -2.32
CA ILE A 77 18.09 2.75 -3.77
C ILE A 77 18.19 4.26 -4.10
N SER A 78 17.36 5.11 -3.49
CA SER A 78 17.35 6.55 -3.80
C SER A 78 18.64 7.28 -3.40
N VAL A 79 19.26 6.87 -2.30
CA VAL A 79 20.54 7.40 -1.85
C VAL A 79 21.66 6.97 -2.80
N HIS A 80 21.68 5.70 -3.20
CA HIS A 80 22.65 5.19 -4.16
C HIS A 80 22.52 5.86 -5.54
N SER A 81 21.30 6.21 -5.95
CA SER A 81 21.03 6.93 -7.20
C SER A 81 21.19 8.46 -7.10
N HIS A 82 21.57 9.02 -5.94
CA HIS A 82 21.70 10.47 -5.69
C HIS A 82 20.44 11.31 -5.96
N TRP A 83 19.24 10.75 -5.73
CA TRP A 83 17.97 11.46 -5.94
C TRP A 83 17.55 12.28 -4.71
N TRP A 84 18.21 13.42 -4.52
CA TRP A 84 18.03 14.30 -3.34
C TRP A 84 16.59 14.77 -3.10
N ARG A 85 15.80 14.96 -4.16
CA ARG A 85 14.39 15.39 -4.05
C ARG A 85 13.53 14.38 -3.30
N PHE A 86 13.73 13.08 -3.60
CA PHE A 86 12.99 12.00 -2.92
C PHE A 86 13.40 11.90 -1.47
N VAL A 87 14.71 11.96 -1.19
CA VAL A 87 15.26 11.87 0.17
C VAL A 87 14.72 13.01 1.06
N PHE A 88 14.60 14.22 0.53
CA PHE A 88 14.05 15.35 1.26
C PHE A 88 12.58 15.15 1.64
N VAL A 89 11.73 14.80 0.66
CA VAL A 89 10.29 14.54 0.90
C VAL A 89 10.10 13.37 1.86
N TRP A 90 10.87 12.30 1.67
CA TRP A 90 10.85 11.13 2.54
C TRP A 90 11.28 11.47 3.98
N SER A 91 12.30 12.32 4.14
CA SER A 91 12.79 12.74 5.46
C SER A 91 11.74 13.56 6.20
N ILE A 92 11.06 14.48 5.52
CA ILE A 92 9.95 15.24 6.11
C ILE A 92 8.82 14.29 6.53
N PHE A 93 8.41 13.39 5.63
CA PHE A 93 7.35 12.43 5.92
C PHE A 93 7.69 11.55 7.14
N THR A 94 8.93 11.07 7.20
CA THR A 94 9.47 10.26 8.29
C THR A 94 9.46 11.04 9.60
N LEU A 95 9.95 12.28 9.60
CA LEU A 95 9.98 13.12 10.79
C LEU A 95 8.57 13.41 11.30
N CYS A 96 7.65 13.83 10.43
CA CYS A 96 6.26 14.07 10.80
C CYS A 96 5.59 12.81 11.36
N THR A 97 5.83 11.66 10.73
CA THR A 97 5.30 10.37 11.21
C THR A 97 5.85 10.02 12.59
N LEU A 98 7.15 10.18 12.83
CA LEU A 98 7.76 9.91 14.13
C LEU A 98 7.21 10.84 15.23
N VAL A 99 6.97 12.12 14.92
CA VAL A 99 6.33 13.05 15.85
C VAL A 99 4.91 12.59 16.20
N VAL A 100 4.10 12.26 15.20
CA VAL A 100 2.71 11.77 15.41
C VAL A 100 2.69 10.47 16.22
N VAL A 101 3.60 9.54 15.92
CA VAL A 101 3.79 8.29 16.68
C VAL A 101 4.19 8.61 18.12
N SER A 102 5.14 9.52 18.33
CA SER A 102 5.60 9.89 19.68
C SER A 102 4.45 10.44 20.53
N TRP A 103 3.59 11.28 19.96
CA TRP A 103 2.39 11.79 20.63
C TRP A 103 1.38 10.68 20.93
N ALA A 104 1.22 9.70 20.03
CA ALA A 104 0.33 8.56 20.24
C ALA A 104 0.82 7.57 21.31
N LEU A 105 2.13 7.52 21.60
CA LEU A 105 2.74 6.62 22.61
C LEU A 105 2.93 7.26 23.99
N GLN A 106 2.72 8.57 24.14
CA GLN A 106 2.81 9.23 25.45
C GLN A 106 1.74 8.69 26.42
N LYS A 107 2.17 8.35 27.64
CA LYS A 107 1.28 7.96 28.75
C LYS A 107 1.24 9.09 29.77
N PRO A 108 0.06 9.58 30.21
CA PRO A 108 -1.29 9.24 29.76
C PRO A 108 -1.68 9.93 28.43
N ILE A 109 -2.45 9.24 27.58
CA ILE A 109 -2.93 9.82 26.31
C ILE A 109 -4.03 10.84 26.63
N ALA A 110 -3.83 12.10 26.26
CA ALA A 110 -4.88 13.12 26.30
C ALA A 110 -6.00 12.78 25.29
N GLY A 111 -7.27 12.94 25.68
CA GLY A 111 -8.42 12.52 24.85
C GLY A 111 -8.54 13.22 23.47
N THR A 112 -7.82 14.31 23.25
CA THR A 112 -7.78 15.05 21.97
C THR A 112 -6.70 14.55 21.00
N THR A 113 -5.64 13.89 21.49
CA THR A 113 -4.54 13.34 20.69
C THR A 113 -4.98 12.41 19.55
N PRO A 114 -5.89 11.42 19.76
CA PRO A 114 -6.29 10.52 18.67
C PRO A 114 -6.93 11.27 17.50
N ARG A 115 -7.67 12.37 17.74
CA ARG A 115 -8.28 13.16 16.65
C ARG A 115 -7.23 13.76 15.71
N TRP A 116 -6.14 14.29 16.26
CA TRP A 116 -5.05 14.85 15.47
C TRP A 116 -4.31 13.80 14.67
N VAL A 117 -4.06 12.64 15.28
CA VAL A 117 -3.42 11.48 14.64
C VAL A 117 -4.25 11.03 13.43
N TYR A 118 -5.55 10.81 13.61
CA TYR A 118 -6.44 10.41 12.50
C TYR A 118 -6.52 11.46 11.40
N LYS A 119 -6.58 12.76 11.76
CA LYS A 119 -6.60 13.85 10.77
C LYS A 119 -5.31 13.89 9.93
N TRP A 120 -4.15 13.66 10.54
CA TRP A 120 -2.87 13.57 9.81
C TRP A 120 -2.85 12.41 8.82
N PHE A 121 -3.22 11.20 9.26
CA PHE A 121 -3.28 10.03 8.38
C PHE A 121 -4.28 10.20 7.25
N TYR A 122 -5.41 10.87 7.51
CA TYR A 122 -6.37 11.21 6.48
C TYR A 122 -5.78 12.14 5.41
N VAL A 123 -5.02 13.18 5.81
CA VAL A 123 -4.35 14.08 4.86
C VAL A 123 -3.33 13.33 4.01
N VAL A 124 -2.52 12.45 4.62
CA VAL A 124 -1.54 11.61 3.91
C VAL A 124 -2.24 10.71 2.89
N HIS A 125 -3.34 10.07 3.29
CA HIS A 125 -4.14 9.22 2.41
C HIS A 125 -4.71 10.03 1.23
N MET A 126 -5.28 11.21 1.49
CA MET A 126 -5.84 12.08 0.46
C MET A 126 -4.78 12.53 -0.55
N GLN A 127 -3.59 12.93 -0.09
CA GLN A 127 -2.46 13.30 -0.96
C GLN A 127 -1.99 12.12 -1.82
N SER A 128 -1.85 10.94 -1.21
CA SER A 128 -1.42 9.72 -1.93
C SER A 128 -2.44 9.28 -2.98
N TYR A 129 -3.72 9.36 -2.65
CA TYR A 129 -4.82 9.09 -3.57
C TYR A 129 -4.84 10.08 -4.73
N ALA A 130 -4.70 11.38 -4.45
CA ALA A 130 -4.64 12.42 -5.48
C ALA A 130 -3.46 12.21 -6.44
N LEU A 131 -2.26 11.91 -5.92
CA LEU A 131 -1.08 11.62 -6.74
C LEU A 131 -1.25 10.35 -7.58
N GLY A 132 -1.83 9.30 -7.00
CA GLY A 132 -2.10 8.04 -7.72
C GLY A 132 -3.10 8.23 -8.85
N VAL A 133 -4.21 8.93 -8.61
CA VAL A 133 -5.21 9.24 -9.64
C VAL A 133 -4.63 10.16 -10.71
N ALA A 134 -3.87 11.19 -10.33
CA ALA A 134 -3.20 12.07 -11.28
C ALA A 134 -2.22 11.29 -12.17
N GLY A 135 -1.40 10.41 -11.60
CA GLY A 135 -0.48 9.55 -12.35
C GLY A 135 -1.22 8.61 -13.31
N TYR A 136 -2.32 8.00 -12.87
CA TYR A 136 -3.17 7.16 -13.70
C TYR A 136 -3.73 7.94 -14.90
N ILE A 137 -4.24 9.15 -14.68
CA ILE A 137 -4.76 10.01 -15.74
C ILE A 137 -3.64 10.34 -16.75
N VAL A 138 -2.43 10.68 -16.29
CA VAL A 138 -1.29 10.98 -17.17
C VAL A 138 -0.90 9.76 -18.02
N VAL A 139 -0.88 8.56 -17.44
CA VAL A 139 -0.61 7.32 -18.19
C VAL A 139 -1.72 7.07 -19.23
N MET A 140 -2.99 7.19 -18.85
CA MET A 140 -4.11 7.00 -19.77
C MET A 140 -4.10 8.01 -20.92
N LEU A 141 -3.82 9.29 -20.65
CA LEU A 141 -3.67 10.33 -21.68
C LEU A 141 -2.50 10.04 -22.62
N THR A 142 -1.42 9.45 -22.10
CA THR A 142 -0.26 9.06 -22.92
C THR A 142 -0.58 7.88 -23.83
N LEU A 143 -1.30 6.87 -23.32
CA LEU A 143 -1.75 5.71 -24.10
C LEU A 143 -2.78 6.07 -25.18
N LEU A 144 -3.65 7.04 -24.91
CA LEU A 144 -4.64 7.58 -25.87
C LEU A 144 -3.99 8.46 -26.96
N GLY A 145 -2.68 8.70 -26.91
CA GLY A 145 -1.97 9.47 -27.93
C GLY A 145 -2.19 10.99 -27.86
N VAL A 146 -2.89 11.49 -26.84
CA VAL A 146 -3.11 12.93 -26.62
C VAL A 146 -1.78 13.67 -26.45
N ASN A 147 -0.75 12.97 -25.96
CA ASN A 147 0.62 13.47 -25.87
C ASN A 147 1.19 14.01 -27.20
N LEU A 148 0.83 13.37 -28.33
CA LEU A 148 1.27 13.78 -29.67
C LEU A 148 0.61 15.10 -30.10
N VAL A 149 -0.60 15.40 -29.62
CA VAL A 149 -1.30 16.67 -29.88
C VAL A 149 -0.56 17.84 -29.24
N PHE A 150 0.02 17.64 -28.06
CA PHE A 150 0.82 18.63 -27.34
C PHE A 150 2.29 18.68 -27.78
N ARG A 151 2.69 17.95 -28.83
CA ARG A 151 4.07 17.84 -29.36
C ARG A 151 5.10 17.46 -28.29
N ALA A 152 4.68 16.78 -27.23
CA ALA A 152 5.60 16.24 -26.23
C ALA A 152 6.13 14.87 -26.68
N LYS A 153 7.24 14.43 -26.09
CA LYS A 153 7.73 13.06 -26.32
C LYS A 153 6.87 12.10 -25.45
N PRO A 154 6.28 11.03 -26.02
CA PRO A 154 5.48 10.08 -25.23
C PRO A 154 6.25 9.45 -24.08
N GLN A 155 7.56 9.22 -24.27
CA GLN A 155 8.44 8.67 -23.25
C GLN A 155 8.45 9.50 -21.96
N THR A 156 8.57 10.82 -22.05
CA THR A 156 8.72 11.67 -20.85
C THR A 156 7.43 11.74 -20.04
N TRP A 157 6.26 11.73 -20.68
CA TRP A 157 5.00 11.69 -19.96
C TRP A 157 4.71 10.33 -19.35
N MET A 158 5.12 9.24 -20.02
CA MET A 158 5.00 7.92 -19.44
C MET A 158 5.89 7.79 -18.20
N ASP A 159 7.11 8.31 -18.24
CA ASP A 159 8.02 8.34 -17.09
C ASP A 159 7.43 9.17 -15.94
N VAL A 160 6.87 10.35 -16.22
CA VAL A 160 6.21 11.21 -15.21
C VAL A 160 4.96 10.53 -14.62
N GLY A 161 4.12 9.93 -15.45
CA GLY A 161 2.92 9.22 -15.01
C GLY A 161 3.25 8.02 -14.14
N LEU A 162 4.25 7.23 -14.52
CA LEU A 162 4.73 6.09 -13.74
C LEU A 162 5.38 6.52 -12.42
N LEU A 163 6.17 7.62 -12.43
CA LEU A 163 6.72 8.19 -11.21
C LEU A 163 5.61 8.64 -10.25
N LEU A 164 4.60 9.38 -10.72
CA LEU A 164 3.48 9.80 -9.88
C LEU A 164 2.71 8.62 -9.29
N LEU A 165 2.46 7.58 -10.10
CA LEU A 165 1.83 6.34 -9.63
C LEU A 165 2.67 5.64 -8.55
N PHE A 166 3.98 5.52 -8.77
CA PHE A 166 4.88 4.89 -7.82
C PHE A 166 4.92 5.66 -6.49
N TYR A 167 4.99 6.99 -6.54
CA TYR A 167 4.96 7.85 -5.34
C TYR A 167 3.62 7.73 -4.60
N GLY A 168 2.49 7.81 -5.32
CA GLY A 168 1.16 7.68 -4.73
C GLY A 168 0.95 6.31 -4.06
N LEU A 169 1.37 5.23 -4.73
CA LEU A 169 1.27 3.88 -4.18
C LEU A 169 2.20 3.69 -2.97
N TYR A 170 3.44 4.17 -3.06
CA TYR A 170 4.42 4.03 -1.98
C TYR A 170 3.96 4.72 -0.69
N TYR A 171 3.65 6.02 -0.75
CA TYR A 171 3.20 6.76 0.43
C TYR A 171 1.80 6.32 0.89
N GLY A 172 0.93 5.87 -0.02
CA GLY A 172 -0.40 5.35 0.31
C GLY A 172 -0.33 4.04 1.10
N LEU A 173 0.47 3.07 0.65
CA LEU A 173 0.67 1.81 1.37
C LEU A 173 1.35 2.03 2.72
N LEU A 174 2.41 2.86 2.73
CA LEU A 174 3.14 3.20 3.94
C LEU A 174 2.22 3.87 4.98
N GLY A 175 1.43 4.87 4.56
CA GLY A 175 0.49 5.56 5.44
C GLY A 175 -0.59 4.64 6.02
N ARG A 176 -1.10 3.70 5.22
CA ARG A 176 -2.08 2.70 5.67
C ARG A 176 -1.51 1.76 6.72
N ASP A 177 -0.32 1.20 6.47
CA ASP A 177 0.30 0.23 7.39
C ASP A 177 0.69 0.90 8.73
N ILE A 178 1.17 2.15 8.68
CA ILE A 178 1.47 2.94 9.88
C ILE A 178 0.20 3.23 10.68
N SER A 179 -0.89 3.64 10.01
CA SER A 179 -2.16 3.94 10.67
C SER A 179 -2.71 2.72 11.43
N GLU A 180 -2.66 1.53 10.83
CA GLU A 180 -3.11 0.28 11.48
C GLU A 180 -2.33 0.01 12.77
N ILE A 181 -0.99 0.13 12.72
CA ILE A 181 -0.13 -0.09 13.89
C ILE A 181 -0.40 0.94 14.99
N ILE A 182 -0.54 2.22 14.64
CA ILE A 182 -0.76 3.27 15.64
C ILE A 182 -2.13 3.11 16.29
N THR A 183 -3.17 2.80 15.51
CA THR A 183 -4.51 2.51 16.05
C THR A 183 -4.48 1.35 17.03
N ASP A 184 -3.80 0.25 16.70
CA ASP A 184 -3.64 -0.89 17.62
C ASP A 184 -2.90 -0.51 18.90
N ARG A 185 -1.82 0.29 18.80
CA ARG A 185 -1.04 0.73 19.96
C ARG A 185 -1.79 1.72 20.84
N MET A 186 -2.57 2.62 20.26
CA MET A 186 -3.44 3.54 20.99
C MET A 186 -4.52 2.76 21.74
N ALA A 187 -5.18 1.81 21.08
CA ALA A 187 -6.21 0.96 21.71
C ALA A 187 -5.67 0.18 22.92
N CYS A 188 -4.46 -0.39 22.81
CA CYS A 188 -3.80 -1.07 23.94
C CYS A 188 -3.46 -0.11 25.09
N THR A 189 -3.08 1.13 24.78
CA THR A 189 -2.60 2.11 25.78
C THR A 189 -3.77 2.73 26.56
N ILE A 190 -4.94 2.87 25.95
CA ILE A 190 -6.14 3.40 26.61
C ILE A 190 -6.72 2.38 27.62
N GLY A 191 -6.40 1.09 27.48
CA GLY A 191 -6.69 0.06 28.50
C GLY A 191 -8.03 -0.65 28.36
N TYR A 192 -8.76 -0.43 27.26
CA TYR A 192 -10.01 -1.16 26.95
C TYR A 192 -9.77 -2.58 26.40
N TYR A 193 -8.53 -2.91 26.04
CA TYR A 193 -8.13 -4.24 25.59
C TYR A 193 -6.80 -4.65 26.22
N THR A 194 -6.77 -5.85 26.81
CA THR A 194 -5.55 -6.53 27.24
C THR A 194 -5.38 -7.78 26.40
N THR A 195 -4.14 -8.16 26.07
CA THR A 195 -3.87 -9.44 25.38
C THR A 195 -4.20 -10.66 26.25
N THR A 196 -4.59 -10.44 27.51
CA THR A 196 -4.96 -11.43 28.52
C THR A 196 -6.48 -11.58 28.68
N GLY A 197 -7.30 -10.93 27.85
CA GLY A 197 -8.75 -11.16 27.76
C GLY A 197 -9.61 -10.46 28.82
N VAL A 198 -9.02 -9.90 29.89
CA VAL A 198 -9.74 -9.14 30.92
C VAL A 198 -9.44 -7.65 30.77
N PRO A 199 -10.41 -6.80 30.38
CA PRO A 199 -10.21 -5.36 30.27
C PRO A 199 -10.09 -4.72 31.67
N VAL A 200 -9.14 -3.80 31.84
CA VAL A 200 -8.83 -3.17 33.15
C VAL A 200 -9.81 -2.02 33.48
N ARG A 201 -10.54 -1.51 32.48
CA ARG A 201 -11.51 -0.42 32.64
C ARG A 201 -12.84 -0.79 32.00
N GLN A 202 -13.91 -0.65 32.76
CA GLN A 202 -15.28 -0.71 32.27
C GLN A 202 -15.60 0.58 31.49
N LEU A 203 -16.12 0.43 30.27
CA LEU A 203 -16.49 1.55 29.42
C LEU A 203 -17.89 2.05 29.81
N GLU A 204 -18.03 3.33 30.18
CA GLU A 204 -19.33 3.95 30.40
C GLU A 204 -20.10 4.10 29.08
N THR A 205 -21.41 3.86 29.11
CA THR A 205 -22.31 3.78 27.94
C THR A 205 -22.35 5.02 27.05
N ASN A 206 -21.93 6.18 27.56
CA ASN A 206 -21.94 7.47 26.86
C ASN A 206 -20.54 8.00 26.56
N VAL A 207 -19.50 7.18 26.66
CA VAL A 207 -18.11 7.59 26.47
C VAL A 207 -17.49 6.79 25.32
N CYS A 208 -16.84 7.48 24.39
CA CYS A 208 -16.19 6.84 23.26
C CYS A 208 -14.98 6.00 23.73
N ALA A 209 -14.94 4.71 23.35
CA ALA A 209 -13.85 3.79 23.66
C ALA A 209 -12.48 4.23 23.11
N VAL A 210 -12.45 5.12 22.12
CA VAL A 210 -11.20 5.53 21.44
C VAL A 210 -10.69 6.88 21.95
N CYS A 211 -11.58 7.84 22.26
CA CYS A 211 -11.16 9.18 22.70
C CYS A 211 -11.52 9.52 24.15
N GLY A 212 -12.29 8.68 24.86
CA GLY A 212 -12.69 8.92 26.25
C GLY A 212 -13.62 10.13 26.45
N ASN A 213 -14.08 10.76 25.36
CA ASN A 213 -15.00 11.89 25.42
C ASN A 213 -16.45 11.41 25.44
N LYS A 214 -17.32 12.22 26.06
CA LYS A 214 -18.77 12.00 26.02
C LYS A 214 -19.27 12.05 24.57
N ILE A 215 -20.00 11.02 24.17
CA ILE A 215 -20.69 10.96 22.89
C ILE A 215 -21.91 11.88 23.02
N HIS A 216 -21.79 13.12 22.56
CA HIS A 216 -22.89 14.07 22.55
C HIS A 216 -23.84 13.72 21.41
N VAL A 217 -24.97 13.09 21.72
CA VAL A 217 -26.12 12.95 20.81
C VAL A 217 -26.89 14.26 20.88
N LEU A 218 -26.40 15.28 20.17
CA LEU A 218 -27.15 16.51 19.95
C LEU A 218 -27.53 16.55 18.46
N ASP A 219 -28.83 16.49 18.24
CA ASP A 219 -29.54 16.60 16.97
C ASP A 219 -29.37 18.04 16.43
N ASN A 220 -28.19 18.37 15.91
CA ASN A 220 -27.93 19.68 15.34
C ASN A 220 -27.08 19.58 14.08
N GLU A 221 -27.60 20.16 13.00
CA GLU A 221 -27.27 19.95 11.59
C GLU A 221 -25.87 20.43 11.15
N GLU A 222 -24.99 20.86 12.07
CA GLU A 222 -23.70 21.47 11.75
C GLU A 222 -22.46 20.78 12.33
N ALA A 223 -22.61 19.67 13.06
CA ALA A 223 -21.48 18.84 13.49
C ALA A 223 -21.43 17.55 12.66
N ILE A 224 -20.24 17.13 12.23
CA ILE A 224 -20.02 15.88 11.50
C ILE A 224 -20.53 14.71 12.35
N VAL A 225 -21.78 14.29 12.11
CA VAL A 225 -22.46 13.23 12.85
C VAL A 225 -21.87 11.89 12.43
N GLU A 226 -21.05 11.29 13.29
CA GLU A 226 -20.73 9.87 13.18
C GLU A 226 -22.03 9.08 13.40
N LYS A 227 -22.53 8.39 12.37
CA LYS A 227 -23.71 7.51 12.49
C LYS A 227 -23.45 6.54 13.64
N THR A 228 -24.27 6.53 14.68
CA THR A 228 -24.08 5.63 15.83
C THR A 228 -25.02 4.44 15.73
N PHE A 229 -24.50 3.22 15.91
CA PHE A 229 -25.29 2.00 15.95
C PHE A 229 -25.36 1.48 17.39
N LYS A 230 -26.58 1.26 17.89
CA LYS A 230 -26.83 0.75 19.25
C LYS A 230 -27.06 -0.75 19.20
N LEU A 231 -26.19 -1.52 19.86
CA LEU A 231 -26.38 -2.98 19.98
C LEU A 231 -27.45 -3.31 21.05
N PRO A 232 -28.01 -4.55 21.06
CA PRO A 232 -29.02 -4.98 22.05
C PRO A 232 -28.53 -4.91 23.51
N CYS A 233 -27.21 -4.90 23.72
CA CYS A 233 -26.58 -4.71 25.02
C CYS A 233 -26.51 -3.25 25.49
N GLY A 234 -27.09 -2.30 24.73
CA GLY A 234 -27.19 -0.89 25.08
C GLY A 234 -25.97 -0.03 24.70
N HIS A 235 -24.90 -0.61 24.16
CA HIS A 235 -23.69 0.10 23.77
C HIS A 235 -23.82 0.80 22.40
N MET A 236 -23.35 2.05 22.31
CA MET A 236 -23.35 2.86 21.09
C MET A 236 -21.96 2.89 20.45
N TYR A 237 -21.87 2.56 19.16
CA TYR A 237 -20.60 2.55 18.40
C TYR A 237 -20.67 3.50 17.19
N PRO A 238 -19.59 4.22 16.87
CA PRO A 238 -19.53 5.03 15.65
C PRO A 238 -19.37 4.13 14.40
N TRP A 239 -20.14 4.45 13.37
CA TRP A 239 -20.24 3.75 12.09
C TRP A 239 -19.45 4.52 11.04
N VAL A 240 -18.30 3.98 10.64
CA VAL A 240 -17.40 4.59 9.64
C VAL A 240 -17.35 3.71 8.39
N ASN A 241 -17.78 4.25 7.25
CA ASN A 241 -17.65 3.62 5.91
C ASN A 241 -18.16 2.18 5.77
N GLY A 242 -19.40 1.90 6.18
CA GLY A 242 -20.08 0.65 5.80
C GLY A 242 -19.58 -0.63 6.50
N GLN A 243 -18.70 -0.52 7.50
CA GLN A 243 -18.29 -1.62 8.36
C GLN A 243 -18.52 -1.24 9.83
N LEU A 244 -19.19 -2.11 10.60
CA LEU A 244 -18.98 -2.08 12.05
C LEU A 244 -17.49 -2.29 12.28
N CYS A 245 -16.89 -1.48 13.15
CA CYS A 245 -15.51 -1.64 13.57
C CYS A 245 -15.27 -3.14 13.90
N ARG A 246 -14.52 -3.82 13.03
CA ARG A 246 -14.43 -5.30 13.01
C ARG A 246 -13.78 -5.88 14.27
N SER A 247 -13.27 -5.01 15.14
CA SER A 247 -12.74 -5.29 16.47
C SER A 247 -13.81 -5.40 17.57
N ALA A 248 -15.11 -5.28 17.24
CA ALA A 248 -16.22 -5.39 18.20
C ALA A 248 -16.93 -6.76 18.22
N LEU A 249 -16.56 -7.70 17.36
CA LEU A 249 -17.09 -9.06 17.43
C LEU A 249 -16.11 -9.96 18.19
N PRO A 250 -16.49 -10.51 19.36
CA PRO A 250 -15.71 -11.58 19.97
C PRO A 250 -15.57 -12.70 18.94
N TYR A 251 -14.36 -13.25 18.85
CA TYR A 251 -14.03 -14.46 18.10
C TYR A 251 -15.15 -15.49 18.31
N ARG A 252 -15.97 -15.69 17.28
CA ARG A 252 -17.00 -16.72 17.30
C ARG A 252 -16.25 -18.05 17.14
N SER A 253 -16.19 -18.81 18.22
CA SER A 253 -15.88 -20.24 18.20
C SER A 253 -16.77 -20.97 17.22
#